data_AF-A0A9J6ZEN7-F1
#
_entry.id   AF-A0A9J6ZEN7-F1
#
_cell.length_a   1.000
_cell.length_b   1.000
_cell.length_c   1.000
_cell.angle_alpha   90.00
_cell.angle_beta   90.00
_cell.angle_gamma   90.00
#
_symmetry.space_group_name_H-M   'P 1'
#
loop_
_entity.id
_entity.type
_entity.pdbx_description
1 polymer ?
#
loop_
_entity_poly.entity_id
_entity_poly.type
_entity_poly.pdbx_seq_one_letter_code
_entity_poly.pdbx_strand_id
1 'polypeptide(L)'
;MKQLLVILSILLLSACSSGNNTISNSKFKAEIMSAPSLYKNNIPSFNPDPIPVPEQSSEVIEVKRFADFPYLLVRWNNQVYRVTEDEVVEIDSEIGEIITRLTSENYEESDNSSNAFNSGTKLWSIEGIDTTEAIAVQRTEDVYIKLVADVPSE
;
A
#
# COMPACT_ATOMS: atom_id res chain seq x y z
N MET A 1 -38.07 -0.96 -30.58
CA MET A 1 -38.61 -2.33 -30.72
C MET A 1 -37.74 -3.10 -31.72
N LYS A 2 -36.82 -3.95 -31.24
CA LYS A 2 -36.28 -5.11 -31.96
C LYS A 2 -35.86 -6.13 -30.91
N GLN A 3 -36.54 -7.26 -30.97
CA GLN A 3 -36.51 -8.46 -30.13
C GLN A 3 -35.07 -9.01 -30.06
N LEU A 4 -34.54 -9.31 -28.88
CA LEU A 4 -34.52 -10.64 -28.27
C LEU A 4 -34.01 -11.73 -29.23
N LEU A 5 -32.75 -12.16 -29.05
CA LEU A 5 -32.29 -13.47 -29.51
C LEU A 5 -31.71 -14.24 -28.31
N VAL A 6 -32.22 -15.45 -28.18
CA VAL A 6 -32.16 -16.35 -27.03
C VAL A 6 -31.09 -17.42 -27.28
N ILE A 7 -30.19 -17.58 -26.30
CA ILE A 7 -29.67 -18.83 -25.67
C ILE A 7 -29.38 -20.04 -26.59
N LEU A 8 -28.14 -20.57 -26.58
CA LEU A 8 -27.91 -22.01 -26.35
C LEU A 8 -26.48 -22.34 -25.87
N SER A 9 -26.42 -22.88 -24.66
CA SER A 9 -25.30 -23.49 -23.92
C SER A 9 -24.90 -24.86 -24.49
N ILE A 10 -23.67 -25.34 -24.24
CA ILE A 10 -23.35 -26.75 -23.92
C ILE A 10 -22.02 -26.84 -23.14
N LEU A 11 -22.10 -27.60 -22.05
CA LEU A 11 -21.05 -28.00 -21.12
C LEU A 11 -19.97 -28.88 -21.75
N LEU A 12 -18.74 -28.80 -21.22
CA LEU A 12 -17.85 -29.95 -21.10
C LEU A 12 -17.40 -30.09 -19.64
N LEU A 13 -17.83 -31.19 -19.01
CA LEU A 13 -17.31 -31.69 -17.74
C LEU A 13 -16.00 -32.45 -17.97
N SER A 14 -15.02 -32.24 -17.10
CA SER A 14 -14.00 -33.25 -16.77
C SER A 14 -13.62 -33.15 -15.29
N ALA A 15 -14.21 -34.06 -14.51
CA ALA A 15 -13.66 -34.61 -13.25
C ALA A 15 -12.43 -35.47 -13.60
N CYS A 16 -11.42 -35.79 -12.78
CA CYS A 16 -11.15 -35.78 -11.34
C CYS A 16 -9.61 -35.83 -11.19
N SER A 17 -9.03 -35.28 -10.12
CA SER A 17 -7.97 -36.01 -9.40
C SER A 17 -7.78 -35.48 -7.98
N SER A 18 -7.77 -36.42 -7.05
CA SER A 18 -7.67 -36.29 -5.61
C SER A 18 -6.22 -36.01 -5.17
N GLY A 19 -6.07 -35.14 -4.18
CA GLY A 19 -4.80 -34.86 -3.52
C GLY A 19 -5.05 -34.08 -2.24
N ASN A 20 -5.60 -34.76 -1.23
CA ASN A 20 -5.80 -34.19 0.09
C ASN A 20 -4.43 -34.00 0.77
N ASN A 21 -4.04 -32.77 1.08
CA ASN A 21 -3.12 -32.49 2.17
C ASN A 21 -3.57 -31.26 2.94
N THR A 22 -4.14 -31.55 4.09
CA THR A 22 -4.46 -30.67 5.20
C THR A 22 -3.19 -30.01 5.72
N ILE A 23 -3.07 -28.68 5.62
CA ILE A 23 -2.27 -27.90 6.56
C ILE A 23 -3.13 -26.76 7.10
N SER A 24 -3.59 -27.04 8.31
CA SER A 24 -4.00 -26.17 9.41
C SER A 24 -3.99 -24.66 9.15
N ASN A 25 -5.20 -24.08 9.19
CA ASN A 25 -5.40 -22.67 9.47
C ASN A 25 -4.84 -22.31 10.85
N SER A 26 -3.80 -21.47 10.88
CA SER A 26 -3.51 -20.63 12.03
C SER A 26 -3.24 -19.19 11.58
N LYS A 27 -4.31 -18.39 11.62
CA LYS A 27 -4.32 -17.13 12.38
C LYS A 27 -3.39 -16.02 11.86
N PHE A 28 -3.75 -15.41 10.73
CA PHE A 28 -3.47 -13.99 10.51
C PHE A 28 -4.78 -13.21 10.66
N LYS A 29 -5.11 -12.94 11.93
CA LYS A 29 -6.10 -11.94 12.29
C LYS A 29 -5.40 -10.59 12.10
N ALA A 30 -5.88 -9.82 11.13
CA ALA A 30 -5.58 -8.39 11.05
C ALA A 30 -6.10 -7.75 12.34
N GLU A 31 -5.21 -7.55 13.29
CA GLU A 31 -5.48 -6.78 14.49
C GLU A 31 -5.11 -5.34 14.13
N ILE A 32 -6.11 -4.59 13.65
CA ILE A 32 -6.18 -3.13 13.78
C ILE A 32 -6.13 -2.82 15.28
N MET A 33 -4.92 -2.77 15.84
CA MET A 33 -4.70 -2.14 17.14
C MET A 33 -4.75 -0.64 16.90
N SER A 34 -5.98 -0.13 17.03
CA SER A 34 -6.24 1.19 17.61
C SER A 34 -5.14 1.53 18.60
N ALA A 35 -4.35 2.55 18.28
CA ALA A 35 -3.31 3.03 19.16
C ALA A 35 -3.92 3.31 20.54
N PRO A 36 -3.47 2.64 21.62
CA PRO A 36 -3.86 3.07 22.95
C PRO A 36 -3.21 4.42 23.20
N SER A 37 -4.03 5.46 23.17
CA SER A 37 -3.73 6.76 23.74
C SER A 37 -3.51 6.59 25.24
N LEU A 38 -2.25 6.44 25.64
CA LEU A 38 -1.82 6.59 27.02
C LEU A 38 -0.59 7.48 27.11
N TYR A 39 -0.74 8.73 26.67
CA TYR A 39 -0.09 9.81 27.38
C TYR A 39 -0.89 10.05 28.67
N LYS A 40 -0.42 9.45 29.77
CA LYS A 40 -0.75 9.93 31.11
C LYS A 40 0.53 10.46 31.74
N ASN A 41 0.52 11.77 31.89
CA ASN A 41 1.48 12.58 32.60
C ASN A 41 1.78 11.97 33.98
N ASN A 42 3.05 11.66 34.22
CA ASN A 42 3.68 11.67 35.53
C ASN A 42 5.14 12.01 35.27
N ILE A 43 5.47 13.30 35.31
CA ILE A 43 6.86 13.77 35.45
C ILE A 43 7.11 13.83 36.96
N PRO A 44 7.71 12.82 37.60
CA PRO A 44 8.34 13.06 38.89
C PRO A 44 9.51 14.02 38.65
N SER A 45 9.49 15.14 39.37
CA SER A 45 10.65 16.01 39.52
C SER A 45 11.78 15.18 40.12
N PHE A 46 12.79 14.86 39.32
CA PHE A 46 13.98 14.16 39.78
C PHE A 46 15.13 15.16 39.86
N ASN A 47 15.44 15.60 41.08
CA ASN A 47 16.67 16.32 41.37
C ASN A 47 17.72 15.28 41.81
N PRO A 48 18.91 15.23 41.19
CA PRO A 48 19.71 14.01 41.10
C PRO A 48 20.74 13.89 42.23
N ASP A 49 20.91 12.67 42.76
CA ASP A 49 22.20 12.28 43.33
C ASP A 49 23.03 11.59 42.24
N PRO A 50 24.34 11.88 42.12
CA PRO A 50 25.17 11.34 41.04
C PRO A 50 25.44 9.85 41.27
N ILE A 51 24.78 9.01 40.48
CA ILE A 51 25.06 7.59 40.43
C ILE A 51 26.38 7.38 39.66
N PRO A 52 27.34 6.59 40.18
CA PRO A 52 28.57 6.27 39.47
C PRO A 52 28.24 5.59 38.14
N VAL A 53 28.75 6.14 37.04
CA VAL A 53 28.55 5.66 35.68
C VAL A 53 29.25 4.29 35.53
N PRO A 54 28.54 3.17 35.29
CA PRO A 54 29.16 2.01 34.69
C PRO A 54 29.40 2.33 33.22
N GLU A 55 30.66 2.14 32.84
CA GLU A 55 31.27 2.35 31.52
C GLU A 55 30.35 1.88 30.37
N GLN A 56 30.04 2.81 29.47
CA GLN A 56 29.15 2.57 28.34
C GLN A 56 29.83 1.69 27.30
N SER A 57 29.38 0.43 27.16
CA SER A 57 29.51 -0.29 25.90
C SER A 57 28.41 0.21 24.96
N SER A 58 28.74 1.24 24.18
CA SER A 58 27.90 1.74 23.08
C SER A 58 27.91 0.74 21.93
N GLU A 59 27.16 -0.35 22.04
CA GLU A 59 26.76 -1.10 20.86
C GLU A 59 25.58 -0.34 20.25
N VAL A 60 25.91 0.50 19.26
CA VAL A 60 24.91 1.25 18.48
C VAL A 60 24.09 0.22 17.73
N ILE A 61 22.93 -0.15 18.27
CA ILE A 61 21.94 -0.92 17.50
C ILE A 61 21.50 0.02 16.38
N GLU A 62 21.95 -0.25 15.16
CA GLU A 62 21.53 0.44 13.95
C GLU A 62 20.02 0.19 13.79
N VAL A 63 19.21 1.10 14.33
CA VAL A 63 17.78 1.12 14.08
C VAL A 63 17.61 1.59 12.63
N LYS A 64 17.65 0.63 11.70
CA LYS A 64 17.41 0.87 10.28
C LYS A 64 16.03 1.52 10.12
N ARG A 65 16.01 2.84 9.88
CA ARG A 65 14.77 3.55 9.57
C ARG A 65 14.28 3.07 8.22
N PHE A 66 13.10 2.48 8.21
CA PHE A 66 12.45 1.99 7.00
C PHE A 66 11.86 3.19 6.26
N ALA A 67 12.66 3.75 5.34
CA ALA A 67 12.35 4.80 4.40
C ALA A 67 12.05 6.18 5.02
N ASP A 68 12.73 7.22 4.54
CA ASP A 68 12.65 8.58 5.08
C ASP A 68 11.37 9.35 4.70
N PHE A 69 10.37 8.73 4.05
CA PHE A 69 9.23 9.44 3.47
C PHE A 69 8.13 9.85 4.49
N PRO A 70 7.55 11.06 4.41
CA PRO A 70 6.46 11.50 5.28
C PRO A 70 5.10 10.86 4.94
N TYR A 71 4.93 10.34 3.72
CA TYR A 71 3.72 9.66 3.26
C TYR A 71 3.99 8.68 2.12
N LEU A 72 3.02 7.79 1.88
CA LEU A 72 3.03 6.83 0.78
C LEU A 72 2.61 7.50 -0.53
N LEU A 73 3.39 7.31 -1.58
CA LEU A 73 3.20 7.97 -2.87
C LEU A 73 3.51 7.08 -4.08
N VAL A 74 2.98 7.50 -5.21
CA VAL A 74 3.30 7.03 -6.55
C VAL A 74 3.63 8.25 -7.41
N ARG A 75 4.72 8.18 -8.17
CA ARG A 75 5.02 9.11 -9.27
C ARG A 75 4.64 8.44 -10.57
N TRP A 76 3.78 9.07 -11.35
CA TRP A 76 3.38 8.60 -12.67
C TRP A 76 3.03 9.79 -13.56
N ASN A 77 3.50 9.74 -14.81
CA ASN A 77 3.25 10.77 -15.82
C ASN A 77 3.57 12.18 -15.31
N ASN A 78 4.73 12.32 -14.68
CA ASN A 78 5.24 13.58 -14.15
C ASN A 78 4.34 14.24 -13.06
N GLN A 79 3.47 13.44 -12.42
CA GLN A 79 2.58 13.84 -11.33
C GLN A 79 2.85 12.95 -10.10
N VAL A 80 2.72 13.54 -8.90
CA VAL A 80 2.75 12.81 -7.63
C VAL A 80 1.32 12.49 -7.20
N TYR A 81 1.08 11.25 -6.79
CA TYR A 81 -0.18 10.80 -6.22
C TYR A 81 0.04 10.27 -4.80
N ARG A 82 -0.84 10.65 -3.90
CA ARG A 82 -0.87 10.13 -2.53
C ARG A 82 -1.73 8.86 -2.48
N VAL A 83 -1.21 7.83 -1.82
CA VAL A 83 -1.96 6.59 -1.56
C VAL A 83 -3.04 6.86 -0.52
N THR A 84 -4.28 6.45 -0.78
CA THR A 84 -5.39 6.50 0.18
C THR A 84 -5.71 5.12 0.74
N GLU A 85 -6.67 5.05 1.67
CA GLU A 85 -7.23 3.79 2.18
C GLU A 85 -8.47 3.36 1.39
N ASP A 86 -8.91 4.16 0.42
CA ASP A 86 -10.17 3.95 -0.30
C ASP A 86 -9.99 2.87 -1.38
N GLU A 87 -10.88 1.88 -1.33
CA GLU A 87 -11.02 0.91 -2.40
C GLU A 87 -11.93 1.46 -3.51
N VAL A 88 -11.64 1.09 -4.74
CA VAL A 88 -12.38 1.49 -5.94
C VAL A 88 -12.70 0.25 -6.76
N VAL A 89 -13.94 0.16 -7.25
CA VAL A 89 -14.43 -0.98 -8.05
C VAL A 89 -14.66 -0.63 -9.52
N GLU A 90 -14.86 0.65 -9.82
CA GLU A 90 -15.12 1.15 -11.18
C GLU A 90 -13.78 1.44 -11.89
N ILE A 91 -13.15 0.37 -12.38
CA ILE A 91 -11.87 0.42 -13.11
C ILE A 91 -12.13 0.39 -14.61
N ASP A 92 -11.40 1.21 -15.35
CA ASP A 92 -11.50 1.28 -16.81
C ASP A 92 -10.36 0.53 -17.52
N SER A 93 -9.13 1.07 -17.52
CA SER A 93 -8.03 0.50 -18.31
C SER A 93 -6.66 0.59 -17.61
N GLU A 94 -5.74 -0.32 -17.96
CA GLU A 94 -4.34 -0.26 -17.50
C GLU A 94 -3.65 0.93 -18.17
N ILE A 95 -3.07 1.82 -17.36
CA ILE A 95 -2.39 3.05 -17.81
C ILE A 95 -0.87 3.01 -17.61
N GLY A 96 -0.37 1.99 -16.92
CA GLY A 96 1.06 1.80 -16.74
C GLY A 96 1.41 0.84 -15.61
N GLU A 97 2.66 0.92 -15.20
CA GLU A 97 3.20 0.11 -14.11
C GLU A 97 4.31 0.85 -13.36
N ILE A 98 4.50 0.45 -12.10
CA ILE A 98 5.65 0.88 -11.30
C ILE A 98 6.91 0.21 -11.84
N ILE A 99 7.90 1.00 -12.20
CA ILE A 99 9.20 0.53 -12.67
C ILE A 99 10.19 0.49 -11.50
N THR A 100 10.15 1.49 -10.61
CA THR A 100 11.15 1.65 -9.55
C THR A 100 10.50 1.71 -8.17
N ARG A 101 10.96 0.87 -7.24
CA ARG A 101 10.64 1.01 -5.82
C ARG A 101 11.64 1.96 -5.13
N LEU A 102 11.12 3.02 -4.52
CA LEU A 102 11.90 4.00 -3.77
C LEU A 102 12.14 3.51 -2.34
N THR A 103 13.40 3.55 -1.89
CA THR A 103 13.80 3.13 -0.53
C THR A 103 14.35 4.28 0.32
N SER A 104 14.60 5.44 -0.28
CA SER A 104 15.11 6.65 0.38
C SER A 104 14.59 7.89 -0.33
N GLU A 105 14.36 8.98 0.41
CA GLU A 105 13.87 10.25 -0.16
C GLU A 105 14.82 10.89 -1.16
N ASN A 106 16.13 10.62 -1.04
CA ASN A 106 17.16 11.20 -1.88
C ASN A 106 17.25 10.60 -3.30
N TYR A 107 16.43 9.59 -3.62
CA TYR A 107 16.44 9.03 -4.97
C TYR A 107 15.77 10.03 -5.90
N GLU A 108 16.54 10.53 -6.88
CA GLU A 108 16.06 11.48 -7.88
C GLU A 108 14.73 11.03 -8.46
N GLU A 109 13.88 12.01 -8.75
CA GLU A 109 12.46 11.95 -9.07
C GLU A 109 12.12 11.08 -10.29
N SER A 110 12.40 9.79 -10.22
CA SER A 110 12.13 8.86 -11.31
C SER A 110 10.62 8.75 -11.47
N ASP A 111 10.12 9.05 -12.66
CA ASP A 111 8.74 8.76 -13.00
C ASP A 111 8.48 7.25 -12.95
N ASN A 112 7.21 6.85 -12.87
CA ASN A 112 6.79 5.46 -12.69
C ASN A 112 7.43 4.80 -11.45
N SER A 113 7.42 5.50 -10.32
CA SER A 113 8.05 5.02 -9.09
C SER A 113 7.11 5.06 -7.88
N SER A 114 7.43 4.28 -6.86
CA SER A 114 6.65 4.26 -5.61
C SER A 114 7.48 3.89 -4.40
N ASN A 115 7.21 4.50 -3.26
CA ASN A 115 7.71 4.04 -1.95
C ASN A 115 6.76 3.03 -1.28
N ALA A 116 5.55 2.84 -1.83
CA ALA A 116 4.50 1.99 -1.28
C ALA A 116 4.42 0.64 -2.00
N PHE A 117 4.60 0.63 -3.32
CA PHE A 117 4.42 -0.55 -4.16
C PHE A 117 5.73 -1.07 -4.76
N ASN A 118 5.74 -2.33 -5.18
CA ASN A 118 6.90 -2.96 -5.82
C ASN A 118 6.88 -2.73 -7.33
N SER A 119 8.05 -2.84 -7.97
CA SER A 119 8.16 -2.88 -9.42
C SER A 119 7.26 -3.97 -10.01
N GLY A 120 6.60 -3.66 -11.12
CA GLY A 120 5.58 -4.50 -11.78
C GLY A 120 4.15 -4.29 -11.28
N THR A 121 3.93 -3.47 -10.24
CA THR A 121 2.56 -3.14 -9.79
C THR A 121 1.86 -2.32 -10.87
N LYS A 122 0.66 -2.77 -11.27
CA LYS A 122 -0.13 -2.14 -12.34
C LYS A 122 -0.88 -0.90 -11.86
N LEU A 123 -0.90 0.11 -12.71
CA LEU A 123 -1.63 1.36 -12.56
C LEU A 123 -2.83 1.36 -13.50
N TRP A 124 -3.95 1.88 -13.02
CA TRP A 124 -5.24 1.82 -13.70
C TRP A 124 -5.95 3.18 -13.69
N SER A 125 -6.67 3.49 -14.77
CA SER A 125 -7.66 4.56 -14.78
C SER A 125 -8.91 4.14 -14.01
N ILE A 126 -9.60 5.13 -13.44
CA ILE A 126 -10.88 4.95 -12.75
C ILE A 126 -11.98 5.46 -13.68
N GLU A 127 -13.07 4.72 -13.82
CA GLU A 127 -14.18 5.10 -14.70
C GLU A 127 -14.73 6.47 -14.28
N GLY A 128 -14.87 7.39 -15.26
CA GLY A 128 -15.42 8.72 -15.03
C GLY A 128 -14.55 9.70 -14.24
N ILE A 129 -13.30 9.34 -13.89
CA ILE A 129 -12.35 10.24 -13.21
C ILE A 129 -11.14 10.49 -14.11
N ASP A 130 -10.77 11.76 -14.28
CA ASP A 130 -9.57 12.13 -15.03
C ASP A 130 -8.31 11.67 -14.29
N THR A 131 -7.33 11.11 -15.03
CA THR A 131 -6.09 10.63 -14.44
C THR A 131 -5.27 11.72 -13.75
N THR A 132 -5.46 13.00 -14.09
CA THR A 132 -4.85 14.14 -13.40
C THR A 132 -5.44 14.39 -12.01
N GLU A 133 -6.61 13.83 -11.70
CA GLU A 133 -7.26 13.93 -10.39
C GLU A 133 -7.01 12.68 -9.53
N ALA A 134 -7.23 11.50 -10.11
CA ALA A 134 -7.02 10.23 -9.42
C ALA A 134 -6.73 9.07 -10.38
N ILE A 135 -5.98 8.10 -9.87
CA ILE A 135 -5.71 6.81 -10.52
C ILE A 135 -5.88 5.69 -9.49
N ALA A 136 -5.74 4.44 -9.90
CA ALA A 136 -5.76 3.30 -9.00
C ALA A 136 -4.54 2.39 -9.16
N VAL A 137 -4.21 1.66 -8.09
CA VAL A 137 -3.24 0.55 -8.13
C VAL A 137 -3.91 -0.75 -7.80
N GLN A 138 -3.47 -1.83 -8.44
CA GLN A 138 -3.94 -3.17 -8.09
C GLN A 138 -3.16 -3.70 -6.86
N ARG A 139 -3.88 -3.98 -5.77
CA ARG A 139 -3.30 -4.56 -4.53
C ARG A 139 -3.32 -6.08 -4.56
N THR A 140 -4.43 -6.67 -4.98
CA THR A 140 -4.61 -8.11 -5.20
C THR A 140 -5.50 -8.34 -6.42
N GLU A 141 -5.78 -9.59 -6.76
CA GLU A 141 -6.81 -9.93 -7.75
C GLU A 141 -8.11 -9.19 -7.38
N ASP A 142 -8.64 -8.40 -8.32
CA ASP A 142 -9.84 -7.57 -8.23
C ASP A 142 -9.92 -6.50 -7.12
N VAL A 143 -8.83 -6.22 -6.39
CA VAL A 143 -8.82 -5.16 -5.36
C VAL A 143 -7.92 -4.00 -5.80
N TYR A 144 -8.53 -2.82 -5.91
CA TYR A 144 -7.88 -1.61 -6.38
C TYR A 144 -7.95 -0.52 -5.33
N ILE A 145 -6.84 0.19 -5.15
CA ILE A 145 -6.70 1.27 -4.17
C ILE A 145 -6.58 2.59 -4.90
N LYS A 146 -7.38 3.57 -4.47
CA LYS A 146 -7.38 4.91 -5.03
C LYS A 146 -6.09 5.65 -4.65
N LEU A 147 -5.55 6.36 -5.62
CA LEU A 147 -4.49 7.33 -5.46
C LEU A 147 -5.05 8.70 -5.88
N VAL A 148 -4.84 9.73 -5.06
CA VAL A 148 -5.30 11.09 -5.36
C VAL A 148 -4.10 11.95 -5.70
N ALA A 149 -4.21 12.76 -6.76
CA ALA A 149 -3.15 13.66 -7.16
C ALA A 149 -2.80 14.64 -6.03
N ASP A 150 -1.51 14.77 -5.76
CA ASP A 150 -0.96 15.74 -4.80
C ASP A 150 -0.79 17.09 -5.52
N VAL A 151 -1.91 17.77 -5.72
CA VAL A 151 -1.94 19.09 -6.36
C VAL A 151 -1.67 20.15 -5.28
N PRO A 152 -0.61 20.98 -5.40
CA PRO A 152 -0.39 22.06 -4.46
C PRO A 152 -1.58 23.02 -4.49
N SER A 153 -2.09 23.41 -3.31
CA SER A 153 -3.10 24.45 -3.20
C SER A 153 -2.53 25.77 -3.73
N GLU A 154 -3.10 26.28 -4.83
CA GLU A 154 -2.80 27.61 -5.37
C GLU A 154 -3.23 28.75 -4.44
#